data_AF-A0A4Q5M3D3-F1
#
_entry.id   AF-A0A4Q5M3D3-F1
#
_cell.length_a   1.000
_cell.length_b   1.000
_cell.length_c   1.000
_cell.angle_alpha   90.00
_cell.angle_beta   90.00
_cell.angle_gamma   90.00
#
_symmetry.space_group_name_H-M   'P 1'
#
loop_
_entity.id
_entity.type
_entity.pdbx_description
1 polymer ?
#
loop_
_entity_poly.entity_id
_entity_poly.type
_entity_poly.pdbx_seq_one_letter_code
_entity_poly.pdbx_strand_id
1 'polypeptide(L)' 'MKQKIAFALLMGSITTGIISFTLISINIGFTQRFLSIWLRSWATSYAVVIPCILLIGPKVQAFVNKIFPEELLAEKK' A
#
# COMPACT_ATOMS: atom_id res chain seq x y z
N MET A 1 -1.50 -1.15 -22.39
CA MET A 1 -1.74 -0.22 -21.25
C MET A 1 -2.94 -0.65 -20.41
N LYS A 2 -4.12 -0.90 -20.98
CA LYS A 2 -5.34 -1.31 -20.26
C LYS A 2 -5.15 -2.55 -19.35
N GLN A 3 -4.49 -3.60 -19.85
CA GLN A 3 -4.20 -4.81 -19.05
C GLN A 3 -3.26 -4.56 -17.86
N LYS A 4 -2.23 -3.72 -18.03
CA LYS A 4 -1.28 -3.39 -16.94
C LYS A 4 -1.95 -2.62 -15.80
N ILE A 5 -2.85 -1.68 -16.15
CA ILE A 5 -3.63 -0.92 -15.18
C ILE A 5 -4.62 -1.83 -14.46
N ALA A 6 -5.35 -2.68 -15.19
CA ALA A 6 -6.27 -3.64 -14.59
C ALA A 6 -5.56 -4.63 -13.65
N PHE A 7 -4.40 -5.15 -14.07
CA PHE A 7 -3.57 -6.01 -13.24
C PHE A 7 -3.10 -5.30 -11.97
N ALA A 8 -2.58 -4.07 -12.09
CA ALA A 8 -2.12 -3.30 -10.93
C ALA A 8 -3.25 -2.97 -9.94
N LEU A 9 -4.44 -2.62 -10.45
CA LEU A 9 -5.62 -2.37 -9.63
C LEU A 9 -6.11 -3.63 -8.91
N LEU A 10 -6.20 -4.75 -9.62
CA LEU A 10 -6.59 -6.04 -9.03
C LEU A 10 -5.58 -6.50 -7.99
N MET A 11 -4.30 -6.50 -8.32
CA MET A 11 -3.24 -6.88 -7.39
C MET A 11 -3.22 -5.99 -6.16
N GLY A 12 -3.29 -4.67 -6.33
CA GLY A 12 -3.34 -3.72 -5.22
C GLY A 12 -4.56 -3.95 -4.32
N SER A 13 -5.73 -4.19 -4.91
CA SER A 13 -6.96 -4.47 -4.16
C SER A 13 -6.87 -5.79 -3.38
N ILE A 14 -6.34 -6.85 -4.01
CA ILE A 14 -6.18 -8.17 -3.37
C ILE A 14 -5.16 -8.09 -2.23
N THR A 15 -3.98 -7.52 -2.48
CA THR A 15 -2.91 -7.44 -1.46
C THR A 15 -3.34 -6.59 -0.27
N THR A 16 -3.96 -5.43 -0.49
CA THR A 16 -4.47 -4.59 0.60
C THR A 16 -5.64 -5.23 1.33
N GLY A 17 -6.50 -5.96 0.61
CA GLY A 17 -7.59 -6.75 1.18
C GLY A 17 -7.07 -7.83 2.12
N ILE A 18 -6.06 -8.61 1.71
CA ILE A 18 -5.45 -9.67 2.52
C ILE A 18 -4.76 -9.07 3.75
N ILE A 19 -3.93 -8.04 3.59
CA ILE A 19 -3.20 -7.42 4.73
C ILE A 19 -4.19 -6.87 5.76
N SER A 20 -5.20 -6.12 5.30
CA SER A 20 -6.22 -5.55 6.20
C SER A 20 -7.06 -6.64 6.86
N PHE A 21 -7.40 -7.71 6.14
CA PHE A 21 -8.13 -8.85 6.67
C PHE A 21 -7.31 -9.51 7.78
N THR A 22 -6.05 -9.84 7.53
CA THR A 22 -5.16 -10.46 8.52
C THR A 22 -5.01 -9.58 9.77
N LEU A 23 -4.75 -8.28 9.60
CA LEU A 23 -4.59 -7.36 10.73
C LEU A 23 -5.85 -7.28 11.60
N ILE A 24 -7.02 -7.17 10.98
CA ILE A 24 -8.30 -7.08 11.69
C ILE A 24 -8.67 -8.41 12.32
N SER A 25 -8.33 -9.53 11.66
CA SER A 25 -8.55 -10.88 12.19
C SER A 25 -7.75 -11.11 13.46
N ILE A 26 -6.49 -10.65 13.48
CA ILE A 26 -5.61 -10.78 14.64
C ILE A 26 -6.00 -9.81 15.76
N ASN A 27 -6.35 -8.55 15.45
CA ASN A 27 -6.61 -7.53 16.47
C ASN A 27 -8.03 -7.59 17.06
N ILE A 28 -9.03 -7.89 16.23
CA ILE A 28 -10.45 -7.82 16.62
C ILE A 28 -11.06 -9.23 16.76
N GLY A 29 -10.49 -10.22 16.06
CA GLY A 29 -11.07 -11.55 16.00
C GLY A 29 -12.33 -11.64 15.13
N PHE A 30 -12.84 -12.86 14.95
CA PHE A 30 -14.02 -13.13 14.12
C PHE A 30 -15.31 -12.90 14.91
N THR A 31 -15.77 -11.66 14.96
CA THR A 31 -17.07 -11.28 15.53
C THR A 31 -18.15 -11.21 14.44
N GLN A 32 -19.44 -11.17 14.81
CA GLN A 32 -20.52 -11.00 13.80
C GLN A 32 -20.39 -9.70 12.97
N ARG A 33 -19.69 -8.69 13.50
CA ARG A 33 -19.44 -7.41 12.82
C ARG A 33 -18.12 -7.38 12.06
N PHE A 34 -17.32 -8.45 12.12
CA PHE A 34 -15.98 -8.52 11.55
C PHE A 34 -15.96 -8.10 10.08
N LEU A 35 -16.85 -8.66 9.25
CA LEU A 35 -16.87 -8.37 7.81
C LEU A 35 -17.17 -6.88 7.54
N SER A 36 -18.08 -6.28 8.31
CA SER A 36 -18.43 -4.86 8.21
C SER A 36 -17.27 -3.95 8.65
N ILE A 37 -16.60 -4.30 9.75
CA ILE A 37 -15.43 -3.58 10.25
C ILE A 37 -14.28 -3.68 9.23
N TRP A 38 -14.03 -4.88 8.71
CA TRP A 38 -13.01 -5.12 7.71
C TRP A 38 -13.25 -4.30 6.44
N LEU A 39 -14.44 -4.40 5.84
CA LEU A 39 -14.75 -3.70 4.59
C LEU A 39 -14.65 -2.17 4.76
N ARG A 40 -15.15 -1.65 5.89
CA ARG A 40 -15.09 -0.21 6.21
C ARG A 40 -13.65 0.25 6.42
N SER A 41 -12.87 -0.51 7.17
CA SER A 41 -11.47 -0.18 7.45
C SER A 41 -10.62 -0.27 6.18
N TRP A 42 -10.82 -1.30 5.36
CA TRP A 42 -10.14 -1.47 4.08
C TRP A 42 -10.43 -0.31 3.12
N ALA A 43 -11.71 0.01 2.90
CA ALA A 43 -12.11 1.11 2.02
C ALA A 43 -11.60 2.48 2.50
N THR A 44 -11.69 2.74 3.82
CA THR A 44 -11.19 3.99 4.41
C THR A 44 -9.68 4.09 4.28
N SER A 45 -8.95 3.00 4.55
CA SER A 45 -7.50 2.96 4.40
C SER A 45 -7.07 3.18 2.96
N TYR A 46 -7.75 2.55 1.99
CA TYR A 46 -7.45 2.72 0.57
C TYR A 46 -7.65 4.18 0.11
N ALA A 47 -8.73 4.82 0.56
CA ALA A 47 -9.01 6.23 0.27
C ALA A 47 -7.96 7.18 0.88
N VAL A 48 -7.34 6.84 2.01
CA VAL A 48 -6.29 7.63 2.66
C VAL A 48 -4.91 7.35 2.06
N VAL A 49 -4.62 6.10 1.67
CA VAL A 49 -3.30 5.71 1.14
C VAL A 49 -3.00 6.39 -0.19
N ILE A 50 -3.99 6.53 -1.08
CA ILE A 50 -3.80 7.17 -2.40
C ILE A 50 -3.26 8.61 -2.28
N PRO A 51 -3.92 9.54 -1.56
CA PRO A 51 -3.41 10.89 -1.41
C PRO A 51 -2.10 10.92 -0.63
N CYS A 52 -1.90 10.04 0.36
CA CYS A 52 -0.62 9.90 1.05
C CYS A 52 0.52 9.56 0.09
N ILE A 53 0.36 8.55 -0.78
CA ILE A 53 1.38 8.18 -1.77
C ILE A 53 1.64 9.32 -2.75
N LEU A 54 0.60 10.01 -3.22
CA LEU A 54 0.76 11.12 -4.16
C LEU A 54 1.50 12.33 -3.56
N LEU A 55 1.26 12.65 -2.28
CA LEU A 55 1.85 13.80 -1.61
C LEU A 55 3.21 13.49 -0.97
N ILE A 56 3.35 12.30 -0.38
CA ILE A 56 4.52 11.88 0.40
C ILE A 56 5.51 11.13 -0.49
N GLY A 57 5.04 10.36 -1.48
CA GLY A 57 5.88 9.55 -2.37
C GLY A 57 7.01 10.34 -3.04
N PRO A 58 6.74 11.49 -3.69
CA PRO A 58 7.79 12.31 -4.29
C PRO A 58 8.82 12.82 -3.26
N LYS A 59 8.35 13.19 -2.05
CA LYS A 59 9.22 13.69 -0.98
C LYS A 59 10.13 12.59 -0.43
N VAL A 60 9.57 11.40 -0.21
CA VAL A 60 10.33 10.22 0.22
C VAL A 60 11.33 9.83 -0.85
N GLN A 61 10.93 9.82 -2.13
CA GLN A 61 11.84 9.52 -3.23
C GLN A 61 13.00 10.52 -3.30
N ALA A 62 12.71 11.83 -3.16
CA ALA A 62 13.76 12.85 -3.10
C ALA A 62 14.69 12.67 -1.89
N PHE A 63 14.16 12.24 -0.75
CA PHE A 63 14.95 11.96 0.45
C PHE A 63 15.83 10.71 0.30
N VAL A 64 15.28 9.62 -0.23
CA VAL A 64 16.00 8.38 -0.51
C VAL A 64 17.14 8.63 -1.48
N ASN A 65 16.90 9.37 -2.58
CA ASN A 65 17.92 9.72 -3.55
C ASN A 65 19.06 10.59 -2.96
N LYS A 66 18.77 11.38 -1.92
CA LYS A 66 19.79 12.16 -1.19
C LYS A 66 20.65 11.30 -0.26
N ILE A 67 20.07 10.26 0.35
CA ILE A 67 20.78 9.37 1.28
C ILE A 67 21.55 8.29 0.53
N PHE A 68 20.96 7.76 -0.54
CA PHE A 68 21.51 6.72 -1.39
C PHE A 68 21.65 7.26 -2.82
N PRO A 69 22.57 8.20 -3.07
CA PRO A 69 22.86 8.61 -4.44
C PRO A 69 23.35 7.37 -5.21
N GLU A 70 22.68 7.04 -6.32
CA GLU A 70 22.99 5.86 -7.17
C GLU A 70 24.46 5.79 -7.62
N GLU A 71 25.18 6.91 -7.56
CA GLU A 71 26.60 7.02 -7.85
C GLU A 71 27.48 6.06 -7.01
N LEU A 72 27.04 5.69 -5.79
CA LEU A 72 27.72 4.72 -4.93
C LEU A 72 27.47 3.24 -5.31
N LEU A 73 26.47 2.95 -6.16
CA LEU A 73 26.15 1.59 -6.62
C LEU A 73 26.77 1.28 -7.99
N ALA A 74 27.07 2.31 -8.78
CA ALA A 74 27.73 2.18 -10.08
C ALA A 74 29.25 1.99 -9.98
N GLU A 75 29.91 2.52 -8.94
CA GLU A 75 31.37 2.36 -8.73
C GLU A 75 31.79 0.95 -8.29
N LYS A 76 30.83 0.08 -7.93
CA LYS A 76 31.10 -1.28 -7.45
C LYS A 76 30.85 -2.39 -8.48
N LYS A 77 30.62 -2.04 -9.75
CA LYS A 77 30.44 -2.99 -10.85
C LYS A 77 31.53 -2.80 -11.90
#